data_AF-A0A7I8CPZ4-F1
#
_entry.id   AF-A0A7I8CPZ4-F1
#
_cell.length_a   1.000
_cell.length_b   1.000
_cell.length_c   1.000
_cell.angle_alpha   90.00
_cell.angle_beta   90.00
_cell.angle_gamma   90.00
#
_symmetry.space_group_name_H-M   'P 1'
#
loop_
_entity.id
_entity.type
_entity.pdbx_description
1 polymer ?
#
loop_
_entity_poly.entity_id
_entity_poly.type
_entity_poly.pdbx_seq_one_letter_code
_entity_poly.pdbx_strand_id
1 'polypeptide(L)'
;MRQAQAVLLPLEFGLTLAQTAQAIGVSVGWACQLRRRFILAGGLPEVDRPTPGGRRRENMTREEEAAFLAPFFEKASAGGILVVGEIKQALDERLGRKVALASAYNLLHRHGWRKLAPDKRHPQADVAAQDAWKKNSPTSSSKSSARGRAKGRSA
;
A
#
# COMPACT_ATOMS: atom_id res chain seq x y z
N MET A 1 19.39 17.79 18.21
CA MET A 1 19.08 18.81 19.24
C MET A 1 18.67 18.20 20.59
N ARG A 2 17.47 17.60 20.73
CA ARG A 2 16.96 17.14 22.05
C ARG A 2 17.83 16.11 22.80
N GLN A 3 18.59 15.27 22.09
CA GLN A 3 19.48 14.28 22.70
C GLN A 3 20.62 14.92 23.50
N ALA A 4 21.29 15.94 22.95
CA ALA A 4 22.37 16.66 23.63
C ALA A 4 21.83 17.46 24.82
N GLN A 5 20.67 18.10 24.68
CA GLN A 5 20.02 18.85 25.75
C GLN A 5 19.66 17.97 26.96
N ALA A 6 19.26 16.72 26.72
CA ALA A 6 18.97 15.76 27.80
C ALA A 6 20.20 15.38 28.65
N VAL A 7 21.41 15.71 28.18
CA VAL A 7 22.69 15.51 28.89
C VAL A 7 23.23 16.82 29.44
N LEU A 8 23.24 17.88 28.64
CA LEU A 8 23.80 19.18 29.02
C LEU A 8 22.98 19.86 30.13
N LEU A 9 21.65 19.80 30.08
CA LEU A 9 20.80 20.50 31.06
C LEU A 9 21.01 20.00 32.50
N PRO A 10 21.06 18.67 32.76
CA PRO A 10 21.43 18.19 34.09
C PRO A 10 22.87 18.48 34.50
N LEU A 11 23.85 18.41 33.58
CA LEU A 11 25.27 18.52 33.91
C LEU A 11 25.72 19.96 34.14
N GLU A 12 25.35 20.88 33.25
CA GLU A 12 25.79 22.28 33.29
C GLU A 12 24.89 23.14 34.18
N PHE A 13 23.60 22.81 34.26
CA PHE A 13 22.60 23.65 34.95
C PHE A 13 21.97 22.98 36.18
N GLY A 14 22.41 21.77 36.55
CA GLY A 14 21.93 21.06 37.74
C GLY A 14 20.45 20.66 37.69
N LEU A 15 19.82 20.68 36.50
CA LEU A 15 18.40 20.39 36.34
C LEU A 15 18.12 18.91 36.67
N THR A 16 17.03 18.67 37.41
CA THR A 16 16.52 17.31 37.58
C THR A 16 16.03 16.75 36.23
N LEU A 17 15.91 15.42 36.12
CA LEU A 17 15.39 14.79 34.92
C LEU A 17 13.95 15.21 34.60
N ALA A 18 13.14 15.50 35.63
CA ALA A 18 11.78 15.99 35.45
C ALA A 18 11.76 17.41 34.86
N GLN A 19 12.56 18.32 35.42
CA GLN A 19 12.70 19.69 34.90
C GLN A 19 13.31 19.71 33.49
N THR A 20 14.28 18.85 33.22
CA THR A 20 14.89 18.68 31.89
C THR A 20 13.85 18.22 30.87
N ALA A 21 13.03 17.23 31.23
CA ALA A 21 11.97 16.73 30.37
C ALA A 21 10.92 17.81 30.05
N GLN A 22 10.55 18.62 31.05
CA GLN A 22 9.67 19.78 30.88
C GLN A 22 10.30 20.83 29.96
N ALA A 23 11.59 21.15 30.14
CA ALA A 23 12.29 22.15 29.35
C ALA A 23 12.43 21.76 27.86
N ILE A 24 12.64 20.48 27.55
CA ILE A 24 12.77 19.99 26.16
C ILE A 24 11.44 19.52 25.54
N GLY A 25 10.34 19.56 26.31
CA GLY A 25 8.99 19.22 25.87
C GLY A 25 8.74 17.73 25.63
N VAL A 26 9.25 16.85 26.50
CA VAL A 26 9.09 15.38 26.39
C VAL A 26 8.74 14.75 27.74
N SER A 27 8.37 13.48 27.75
CA SER A 27 8.15 12.74 29.00
C SER A 27 9.47 12.44 29.72
N VAL A 28 9.43 12.25 31.04
CA VAL A 28 10.62 11.91 31.85
C VAL A 28 11.30 10.64 31.34
N GLY A 29 10.52 9.60 31.01
CA GLY A 29 11.04 8.37 30.43
C GLY A 29 11.74 8.59 29.09
N TRP A 30 11.20 9.49 28.25
CA TRP A 30 11.83 9.83 26.98
C TRP A 30 13.11 10.65 27.15
N ALA A 31 13.16 11.57 28.12
CA ALA A 31 14.38 12.29 28.47
C ALA A 31 15.51 11.33 28.90
N CYS A 32 15.20 10.34 29.74
CA CYS A 32 16.15 9.27 30.10
C CYS A 32 16.62 8.48 28.88
N GLN A 33 15.71 8.14 27.96
CA GLN A 33 16.04 7.42 26.74
C GLN A 33 16.90 8.24 25.78
N LEU A 34 16.63 9.54 25.65
CA LEU A 34 17.43 10.48 24.86
C LEU A 34 18.86 10.59 25.40
N ARG A 35 19.01 10.72 26.72
CA ARG A 35 20.33 10.72 27.39
C ARG A 35 21.08 9.41 27.15
N ARG A 36 20.43 8.26 27.34
CA ARG A 36 21.07 6.94 27.10
C ARG A 36 21.51 6.80 25.64
N ARG A 37 20.68 7.21 24.69
CA ARG A 37 21.00 7.18 23.26
C ARG A 37 22.20 8.05 22.92
N PHE A 38 22.25 9.28 23.46
CA PHE A 38 23.37 10.18 23.24
C PHE A 38 24.71 9.60 23.72
N ILE A 39 24.71 8.96 24.90
CA ILE A 39 25.90 8.31 25.46
C ILE A 39 26.32 7.11 24.60
N LEU A 40 25.37 6.24 24.22
CA LEU A 40 25.66 5.07 23.38
C LEU A 40 26.14 5.44 21.97
N ALA A 41 25.72 6.59 21.45
CA ALA A 41 26.17 7.11 20.17
C ALA A 41 27.52 7.87 20.25
N GLY A 42 28.25 7.76 21.37
CA GLY A 42 29.57 8.37 21.53
C GLY A 42 29.54 9.89 21.66
N GLY A 43 28.44 10.48 22.12
CA GLY A 43 28.31 11.93 22.29
C GLY A 43 27.93 12.69 21.02
N LEU A 44 27.63 11.98 19.92
CA LEU A 44 27.05 12.57 18.72
C LEU A 44 25.54 12.28 18.69
N PRO A 45 24.68 13.26 18.37
CA PRO A 45 23.27 12.98 18.20
C PRO A 45 23.06 11.98 17.06
N GLU A 46 22.23 10.95 17.27
CA GLU A 46 21.76 10.08 16.19
C GLU A 46 20.92 10.93 15.22
N VAL A 47 21.48 11.28 14.06
CA VAL A 47 20.80 12.08 13.02
C VAL A 47 19.95 11.18 12.12
N ASP A 48 20.46 10.00 11.76
CA ASP A 48 19.85 9.11 10.77
C ASP A 48 19.55 7.74 11.35
N ARG A 49 18.52 7.64 12.19
CA ARG A 49 17.97 6.32 12.49
C ARG A 49 17.09 5.90 11.31
N PRO A 50 17.33 4.73 10.69
CA PRO A 50 16.44 4.25 9.65
C PRO A 50 15.04 4.10 10.21
N THR A 51 14.09 4.81 9.60
CA THR A 51 12.68 4.81 10.00
C THR A 51 12.19 3.36 10.02
N PRO A 52 11.47 2.93 11.08
CA PRO A 52 10.80 1.65 11.08
C PRO A 52 9.88 1.56 9.86
N GLY A 53 10.05 0.50 9.05
CA GLY A 53 9.35 0.34 7.78
C GLY A 53 10.29 -0.01 6.63
N GLY A 54 9.71 -0.09 5.42
CA GLY A 54 10.41 -0.42 4.18
C GLY A 54 10.33 -1.90 3.78
N ARG A 55 10.90 -2.22 2.61
CA ARG A 55 10.89 -3.56 2.00
C ARG A 55 11.97 -4.48 2.59
N ARG A 56 11.99 -4.65 3.92
CA ARG A 56 13.00 -5.47 4.62
C ARG A 56 12.81 -6.98 4.45
N ARG A 57 11.65 -7.41 3.96
CA ARG A 57 11.28 -8.81 3.70
C ARG A 57 10.75 -8.96 2.28
N GLU A 58 11.46 -8.37 1.31
CA GLU A 58 11.08 -8.52 -0.09
C GLU A 58 11.39 -9.92 -0.61
N ASN A 59 10.53 -10.42 -1.51
CA ASN A 59 10.76 -11.69 -2.19
C ASN A 59 11.79 -11.56 -3.30
N MET A 60 11.87 -10.36 -3.91
CA MET A 60 12.70 -10.01 -5.07
C MET A 60 13.00 -8.51 -5.05
N THR A 61 14.11 -8.12 -5.66
CA THR A 61 14.43 -6.70 -5.90
C THR A 61 13.43 -6.10 -6.90
N ARG A 62 13.34 -4.77 -6.99
CA ARG A 62 12.42 -4.12 -7.95
C ARG A 62 12.72 -4.47 -9.41
N GLU A 63 14.00 -4.59 -9.74
CA GLU A 63 14.47 -4.93 -11.08
C GLU A 63 14.13 -6.38 -11.43
N GLU A 64 14.34 -7.30 -10.49
CA GLU A 64 13.95 -8.71 -10.64
C GLU A 64 12.44 -8.88 -10.80
N GLU A 65 11.64 -8.14 -10.04
CA GLU A 65 10.19 -8.12 -10.17
C GLU A 65 9.75 -7.63 -11.56
N ALA A 66 10.38 -6.56 -12.08
CA ALA A 66 10.07 -6.03 -13.41
C ALA A 66 10.44 -7.04 -14.52
N ALA A 67 11.62 -7.67 -14.42
CA ALA A 67 12.04 -8.70 -15.35
C ALA A 67 11.13 -9.94 -15.30
N PHE A 68 10.65 -10.31 -14.11
CA PHE A 68 9.68 -11.40 -13.95
C PHE A 68 8.33 -11.08 -14.61
N LEU A 69 7.84 -9.85 -14.49
CA LEU A 69 6.54 -9.44 -15.01
C LEU A 69 6.55 -9.10 -16.51
N ALA A 70 7.69 -8.71 -17.07
CA ALA A 70 7.85 -8.35 -18.49
C ALA A 70 7.16 -9.33 -19.46
N PRO A 71 7.40 -10.65 -19.42
CA PRO A 71 6.76 -11.59 -20.35
C PRO A 71 5.23 -11.65 -20.19
N PHE A 72 4.69 -11.38 -19.00
CA PHE A 72 3.25 -11.35 -18.78
C PHE A 72 2.62 -10.06 -19.30
N PHE A 73 3.32 -8.93 -19.20
CA PHE A 73 2.86 -7.66 -19.75
C PHE A 73 2.92 -7.64 -21.29
N GLU A 74 3.94 -8.24 -21.91
CA GLU A 74 4.01 -8.39 -23.38
C GLU A 74 2.85 -9.25 -23.92
N LYS A 75 2.54 -10.35 -23.23
CA LYS A 75 1.36 -11.17 -23.59
C LYS A 75 0.05 -10.39 -23.43
N ALA A 76 -0.05 -9.55 -22.40
CA ALA A 76 -1.25 -8.76 -22.15
C ALA A 76 -1.41 -7.58 -23.11
N SER A 77 -0.31 -6.95 -23.53
CA SER A 77 -0.32 -5.85 -24.50
C SER A 77 -0.75 -6.32 -25.89
N ALA A 78 -0.42 -7.57 -26.26
CA ALA A 78 -0.86 -8.23 -27.49
C ALA A 78 -2.36 -8.62 -27.51
N GLY A 79 -3.17 -8.09 -26.58
CA GLY A 79 -4.60 -8.39 -26.44
C GLY A 79 -4.91 -9.55 -25.50
N GLY A 80 -3.91 -10.09 -24.80
CA GLY A 80 -4.09 -11.14 -23.80
C GLY A 80 -4.69 -10.62 -22.49
N ILE A 81 -5.47 -11.46 -21.81
CA ILE A 81 -5.92 -11.18 -20.44
C ILE A 81 -4.80 -11.58 -19.48
N LEU A 82 -4.42 -10.68 -18.58
CA LEU A 82 -3.47 -11.02 -17.53
C LEU A 82 -4.13 -11.92 -16.47
N VAL A 83 -3.72 -13.19 -16.41
CA VAL A 83 -4.26 -14.16 -15.46
C VAL A 83 -3.41 -14.21 -14.19
N VAL A 84 -3.94 -13.68 -13.09
CA VAL A 84 -3.23 -13.61 -11.79
C VAL A 84 -2.87 -15.01 -11.24
N GLY A 85 -3.67 -16.03 -11.57
CA GLY A 85 -3.41 -17.41 -11.18
C GLY A 85 -2.10 -17.97 -11.75
N GLU A 86 -1.84 -17.71 -13.04
CA GLU A 86 -0.60 -18.13 -13.72
C GLU A 86 0.62 -17.41 -13.13
N ILE A 87 0.48 -16.11 -12.88
CA ILE A 87 1.54 -15.30 -12.26
C ILE A 87 1.87 -15.84 -10.85
N LYS A 88 0.85 -16.23 -10.08
CA LYS A 88 1.08 -16.86 -8.79
C LYS A 88 1.85 -18.17 -8.93
N GLN A 89 1.46 -19.06 -9.84
CA GLN A 89 2.14 -20.34 -10.04
C GLN A 89 3.61 -20.12 -10.41
N ALA A 90 3.87 -19.24 -11.36
CA ALA A 90 5.24 -18.87 -11.75
C ALA A 90 6.04 -18.22 -10.60
N LEU A 91 5.36 -17.45 -9.73
CA LEU A 91 5.97 -16.86 -8.54
C LEU A 91 6.33 -17.93 -7.49
N ASP A 92 5.45 -18.91 -7.28
CA ASP A 92 5.68 -20.03 -6.36
C ASP A 92 6.85 -20.91 -6.83
N GLU A 93 6.92 -21.19 -8.13
CA GLU A 93 8.03 -21.93 -8.76
C GLU A 93 9.36 -21.17 -8.62
N ARG A 94 9.37 -19.87 -8.96
CA ARG A 94 10.59 -19.06 -8.90
C ARG A 94 11.12 -18.88 -7.48
N LEU A 95 10.24 -18.84 -6.49
CA LEU A 95 10.61 -18.71 -5.08
C LEU A 95 10.81 -20.05 -4.38
N GLY A 96 10.50 -21.18 -5.03
CA GLY A 96 10.58 -22.52 -4.46
C GLY A 96 9.64 -22.75 -3.26
N ARG A 97 8.60 -21.92 -3.10
CA ARG A 97 7.66 -21.99 -1.97
C ARG A 97 6.29 -21.46 -2.34
N LYS A 98 5.25 -21.97 -1.66
CA LYS A 98 3.88 -21.48 -1.83
C LYS A 98 3.74 -20.08 -1.23
N VAL A 99 3.30 -19.14 -2.04
CA VAL A 99 3.05 -17.76 -1.65
C VAL A 99 1.54 -17.48 -1.59
N ALA A 100 1.14 -16.55 -0.72
CA ALA A 100 -0.22 -16.06 -0.68
C ALA A 100 -0.62 -15.39 -2.00
N LEU A 101 -1.89 -15.55 -2.39
CA LEU A 101 -2.46 -14.88 -3.57
C LEU A 101 -2.28 -13.35 -3.49
N ALA A 102 -2.38 -12.79 -2.27
CA ALA A 102 -2.14 -11.38 -2.00
C ALA A 102 -0.74 -10.90 -2.44
N SER A 103 0.29 -11.76 -2.42
CA SER A 103 1.62 -11.35 -2.87
C SER A 103 1.67 -11.11 -4.37
N ALA A 104 0.97 -11.93 -5.17
CA ALA A 104 0.86 -11.71 -6.62
C ALA A 104 0.09 -10.41 -6.91
N TYR A 105 -1.00 -10.14 -6.19
CA TYR A 105 -1.71 -8.87 -6.30
C TYR A 105 -0.86 -7.66 -5.88
N ASN A 106 -0.16 -7.75 -4.76
CA ASN A 106 0.71 -6.68 -4.26
C ASN A 106 1.88 -6.41 -5.21
N LEU A 107 2.43 -7.46 -5.83
CA LEU A 107 3.46 -7.36 -6.86
C LEU A 107 2.92 -6.58 -8.06
N LEU A 108 1.79 -7.01 -8.62
CA LEU A 108 1.19 -6.35 -9.78
C LEU A 108 0.79 -4.89 -9.50
N HIS A 109 0.20 -4.63 -8.34
CA HIS A 109 -0.19 -3.28 -7.92
C HIS A 109 1.02 -2.33 -7.82
N ARG A 110 2.17 -2.83 -7.34
CA ARG A 110 3.42 -2.05 -7.25
C ARG A 110 3.99 -1.68 -8.62
N HIS A 111 3.79 -2.54 -9.61
CA HIS A 111 4.20 -2.30 -11.00
C HIS A 111 3.11 -1.60 -11.84
N GLY A 112 2.17 -0.92 -11.18
CA GLY A 112 1.19 -0.07 -11.83
C GLY A 112 0.08 -0.81 -12.58
N TRP A 113 -0.02 -2.14 -12.44
CA TRP A 113 -1.07 -2.90 -13.08
C TRP A 113 -2.43 -2.56 -12.46
N ARG A 114 -3.37 -2.14 -13.32
CA ARG A 114 -4.78 -1.90 -12.95
C ARG A 114 -5.63 -2.95 -13.64
N LYS A 115 -6.63 -3.48 -12.93
CA LYS A 115 -7.64 -4.37 -13.51
C LYS A 115 -8.35 -3.60 -14.64
N LEU A 116 -8.11 -4.00 -15.88
CA LEU A 116 -8.86 -3.50 -17.02
C LEU A 116 -10.29 -4.02 -16.85
N ALA A 117 -11.21 -3.15 -16.45
CA ALA A 117 -12.63 -3.48 -16.52
C ALA A 117 -13.00 -3.52 -18.01
N PRO A 118 -13.90 -4.43 -18.42
CA PRO A 118 -14.45 -4.38 -19.77
C PRO A 118 -14.98 -2.97 -20.04
N ASP A 119 -14.60 -2.38 -21.17
CA ASP A 119 -15.07 -1.07 -21.54
C ASP A 119 -16.60 -1.05 -21.54
N LYS A 120 -17.17 0.00 -20.95
CA LYS A 120 -18.64 0.15 -20.87
C LYS A 120 -19.29 0.37 -22.23
N ARG A 121 -18.49 0.58 -23.29
CA ARG A 121 -18.95 0.92 -24.63
C ARG A 121 -18.37 -0.07 -25.62
N HIS A 122 -19.23 -0.58 -26.49
CA HIS A 122 -18.79 -1.39 -27.62
C HIS A 122 -18.08 -0.49 -28.64
N PRO A 123 -16.97 -0.91 -29.27
CA PRO A 123 -16.24 -0.10 -30.24
C PRO A 123 -17.08 0.33 -31.46
N GLN A 124 -18.10 -0.46 -31.82
CA GLN A 124 -19.06 -0.18 -32.89
C GLN A 124 -20.38 0.41 -32.36
N ALA A 125 -20.40 0.97 -31.15
CA ALA A 125 -21.59 1.60 -30.61
C ALA A 125 -21.89 2.89 -31.38
N ASP A 126 -22.96 2.89 -32.16
CA ASP A 126 -23.51 4.11 -32.76
C ASP A 126 -24.36 4.86 -31.72
N VAL A 127 -23.81 5.97 -31.22
CA VAL A 127 -24.45 6.82 -30.21
C VAL A 127 -25.74 7.44 -30.76
N ALA A 128 -25.80 7.77 -32.06
CA ALA A 128 -26.99 8.36 -32.66
C ALA A 128 -28.12 7.33 -32.79
N ALA A 129 -27.80 6.09 -33.20
CA ALA A 129 -28.78 5.00 -33.22
C ALA A 129 -29.27 4.64 -31.81
N GLN A 130 -28.40 4.66 -30.79
CA GLN A 130 -28.78 4.44 -29.40
C GLN A 130 -29.73 5.52 -28.88
N ASP A 131 -29.46 6.79 -29.18
CA ASP A 131 -30.31 7.90 -28.75
C ASP A 131 -31.65 7.93 -29.49
N ALA A 132 -31.66 7.61 -30.78
CA ALA A 132 -32.89 7.44 -31.55
C ALA A 132 -33.74 6.27 -31.01
N TRP A 133 -33.10 5.14 -30.71
CA TRP A 133 -33.77 4.01 -30.08
C TRP A 133 -34.32 4.36 -28.71
N LYS A 134 -33.56 5.05 -27.85
CA LYS A 134 -34.00 5.45 -26.51
C LYS A 134 -35.21 6.39 -26.52
N LYS A 135 -35.33 7.22 -27.58
CA LYS A 135 -36.46 8.13 -27.78
C LYS A 135 -37.69 7.43 -28.36
N ASN A 136 -37.49 6.39 -29.18
CA ASN A 136 -38.58 5.68 -29.86
C ASN A 136 -38.93 4.32 -29.23
N SER A 137 -38.18 3.85 -28.23
CA SER A 137 -38.49 2.59 -27.55
C SER A 137 -39.73 2.78 -26.70
N PRO A 138 -40.80 1.99 -26.92
CA PRO A 138 -41.93 1.98 -26.01
C PRO A 138 -41.43 1.61 -24.63
N THR A 139 -41.88 2.30 -23.58
CA THR A 139 -41.64 1.90 -22.19
C THR A 139 -42.47 0.65 -21.88
N SER A 140 -42.18 -0.48 -22.53
CA SER A 140 -42.88 -1.75 -22.34
C SER A 140 -42.25 -2.55 -21.19
N SER A 141 -42.04 -1.89 -20.06
CA SER A 141 -41.94 -2.58 -18.79
C SER A 141 -42.70 -1.78 -17.76
N SER A 142 -43.75 -2.38 -17.21
CA SER A 142 -44.29 -1.91 -15.94
C SER A 142 -43.12 -1.89 -14.95
N LYS A 143 -42.95 -0.80 -14.20
CA LYS A 143 -42.04 -0.79 -13.04
C LYS A 143 -42.39 -2.02 -12.22
N SER A 144 -41.53 -3.03 -12.19
CA SER A 144 -41.72 -4.14 -11.27
C SER A 144 -41.70 -3.54 -9.87
N SER A 145 -42.82 -3.63 -9.15
CA SER A 145 -42.88 -3.41 -7.71
C SER A 145 -42.20 -4.58 -7.00
N ALA A 146 -40.94 -4.84 -7.36
CA ALA A 146 -40.12 -5.78 -6.63
C ALA A 146 -39.85 -5.13 -5.27
N ARG A 147 -40.68 -5.47 -4.28
CA ARG A 147 -40.31 -5.41 -2.87
C ARG A 147 -38.97 -6.14 -2.79
N GLY A 148 -37.88 -5.40 -2.64
CA GLY A 148 -36.58 -5.99 -2.40
C GLY A 148 -36.70 -6.93 -1.20
N ARG A 149 -36.50 -8.22 -1.41
CA ARG A 149 -36.39 -9.18 -0.32
C ARG A 149 -35.19 -8.75 0.49
N ALA A 150 -35.43 -8.19 1.68
CA ALA A 150 -34.38 -7.88 2.63
C ALA A 150 -33.55 -9.16 2.85
N LYS A 151 -32.26 -9.11 2.50
CA LYS A 151 -31.30 -10.12 2.93
C LYS A 151 -31.26 -10.05 4.46
N GLY A 152 -31.84 -11.05 5.12
CA GLY A 152 -31.68 -11.21 6.56
C GLY A 152 -30.18 -11.28 6.89
N ARG A 153 -29.76 -10.50 7.89
CA ARG A 153 -28.43 -10.62 8.49
C ARG A 153 -28.37 -12.00 9.15
N SER A 154 -27.45 -12.83 8.70
CA SER A 154 -27.06 -14.04 9.43
C SER A 154 -26.39 -13.62 10.74
N ALA A 155 -26.78 -14.27 11.83
CA ALA A 155 -26.19 -14.15 13.17
C ALA A 155 -24.75 -14.67 13.21
#